data_AF-A0A3A9Z9B6-F1
#
_entry.id   AF-A0A3A9Z9B6-F1
#
_cell.length_a   1.000
_cell.length_b   1.000
_cell.length_c   1.000
_cell.angle_alpha   90.00
_cell.angle_beta   90.00
_cell.angle_gamma   90.00
#
_symmetry.space_group_name_H-M   'P 1'
#
loop_
_entity.id
_entity.type
_entity.pdbx_description
1 polymer ?
#
loop_
_entity_poly.entity_id
_entity_poly.type
_entity_poly.pdbx_seq_one_letter_code
_entity_poly.pdbx_strand_id
1 'polypeptide(L)'
;MSIPRVLSKGVGAVLLCGTAALTAACGSGGGSGGEAGPGETQTEWADKLTNVVDSLPSACAGVGPECSGYVTALDMEMNDLDAAIASWDDADRYQTVRDASTATHEAADNYDNLRCMTMSPSDLDAMTCQADLQEAIQHVNEARDRLLNPDSGS
;
A
#
# COMPACT_ATOMS: atom_id res chain seq x y z
N MET A 1 34.55 33.56 -31.53
CA MET A 1 35.34 33.40 -30.29
C MET A 1 34.51 32.51 -29.37
N SER A 2 34.64 31.19 -29.45
CA SER A 2 35.65 30.35 -28.77
C SER A 2 35.29 30.07 -27.29
N ILE A 3 34.61 28.93 -27.12
CA ILE A 3 34.51 27.92 -26.02
C ILE A 3 35.82 27.72 -25.20
N PRO A 4 35.94 26.90 -24.11
CA PRO A 4 34.95 26.10 -23.34
C PRO A 4 35.21 25.90 -21.80
N ARG A 5 34.25 25.18 -21.17
CA ARG A 5 34.37 24.10 -20.14
C ARG A 5 35.35 24.25 -18.96
N VAL A 6 34.79 24.09 -17.74
CA VAL A 6 35.51 23.44 -16.64
C VAL A 6 35.03 22.00 -16.54
N LEU A 7 35.87 21.08 -17.01
CA LEU A 7 35.91 19.69 -16.56
C LEU A 7 36.44 19.68 -15.11
N SER A 8 35.81 18.92 -14.22
CA SER A 8 36.55 18.30 -13.12
C SER A 8 36.41 16.78 -13.25
N LYS A 9 37.57 16.11 -13.25
CA LYS A 9 37.78 14.68 -13.49
C LYS A 9 38.06 13.96 -12.17
N GLY A 10 37.55 12.73 -12.06
CA GLY A 10 38.08 11.65 -11.21
C GLY A 10 37.69 11.76 -9.74
N VAL A 11 37.35 10.68 -9.02
CA VAL A 11 38.01 9.38 -8.97
C VAL A 11 36.97 8.30 -8.61
N GLY A 12 37.05 7.14 -9.26
CA GLY A 12 36.21 5.99 -8.95
C GLY A 12 36.63 5.25 -7.67
N ALA A 13 35.68 4.49 -7.11
CA ALA A 13 35.98 3.34 -6.28
C ALA A 13 34.95 2.25 -6.61
N VAL A 14 35.40 1.32 -7.44
CA VAL A 14 34.81 0.00 -7.64
C VAL A 14 35.27 -0.89 -6.47
N LEU A 15 34.37 -1.79 -6.04
CA LEU A 15 34.58 -2.98 -5.21
C LEU A 15 34.88 -2.80 -3.71
N LEU A 16 33.86 -3.08 -2.90
CA LEU A 16 34.02 -3.94 -1.72
C LEU A 16 32.98 -5.07 -1.80
N CYS A 17 33.38 -6.22 -2.31
CA CYS A 17 32.79 -7.48 -1.90
C CYS A 17 33.14 -7.69 -0.43
N GLY A 18 32.15 -7.53 0.45
CA GLY A 18 32.20 -7.95 1.84
C GLY A 18 30.88 -8.62 2.17
N THR A 19 30.85 -9.94 2.07
CA THR A 19 29.69 -10.77 2.43
C THR A 19 29.41 -10.72 3.93
N ALA A 20 28.11 -10.73 4.24
CA ALA A 20 27.47 -11.11 5.50
C ALA A 20 27.46 -10.08 6.66
N ALA A 21 26.38 -9.30 6.70
CA ALA A 21 25.48 -9.28 7.85
C ALA A 21 24.08 -8.87 7.38
N LEU A 22 23.19 -9.86 7.24
CA LEU A 22 21.75 -9.63 7.21
C LEU A 22 21.38 -9.01 8.56
N THR A 23 21.12 -7.71 8.56
CA THR A 23 20.24 -7.09 9.54
C THR A 23 19.51 -6.01 8.76
N ALA A 24 18.58 -6.46 7.90
CA ALA A 24 17.62 -5.56 7.27
C ALA A 24 16.89 -4.88 8.42
N ALA A 25 17.20 -3.60 8.58
CA ALA A 25 16.67 -2.75 9.62
C ALA A 25 15.15 -2.71 9.47
N CYS A 26 14.47 -3.30 10.45
CA CYS A 26 13.16 -2.84 10.85
C CYS A 26 13.33 -1.40 11.37
N GLY A 27 12.78 -0.44 10.64
CA GLY A 27 12.72 0.98 10.96
C GLY A 27 11.87 1.63 9.87
N SER A 28 10.54 1.74 9.98
CA SER A 28 9.82 2.66 10.86
C SER A 28 10.46 4.05 10.90
N GLY A 29 9.99 4.91 9.99
CA GLY A 29 10.16 6.37 10.05
C GLY A 29 11.18 6.93 9.06
N GLY A 30 10.71 7.70 8.09
CA GLY A 30 11.59 8.54 7.28
C GLY A 30 10.94 9.02 6.00
N GLY A 31 10.15 10.09 6.10
CA GLY A 31 9.66 10.83 4.95
C GLY A 31 10.79 11.11 3.96
N SER A 32 10.61 10.66 2.73
CA SER A 32 11.51 10.97 1.63
C SER A 32 10.71 11.76 0.61
N GLY A 33 10.72 13.07 0.81
CA GLY A 33 10.51 14.02 -0.27
C GLY A 33 11.68 13.87 -1.25
N GLY A 34 11.54 12.92 -2.16
CA GLY A 34 12.28 12.83 -3.39
C GLY A 34 11.25 12.89 -4.51
N GLU A 35 11.49 13.74 -5.50
CA GLU A 35 10.74 13.78 -6.74
C GLU A 35 10.94 12.45 -7.49
N ALA A 36 10.30 11.40 -7.00
CA ALA A 36 10.13 10.16 -7.70
C ALA A 36 9.13 10.44 -8.84
N GLY A 37 9.59 10.25 -10.08
CA GLY A 37 8.69 10.35 -11.22
C GLY A 37 7.49 9.43 -11.02
N PRO A 38 6.31 9.76 -11.58
CA PRO A 38 5.04 9.11 -11.23
C PRO A 38 5.09 7.58 -11.27
N GLY A 39 5.86 6.97 -12.18
CA GLY A 39 6.01 5.50 -12.25
C GLY A 39 6.84 4.83 -11.14
N GLU A 40 7.80 5.54 -10.53
CA GLU A 40 8.61 5.00 -9.43
C GLU A 40 7.79 5.01 -8.12
N THR A 41 6.99 6.05 -7.92
CA THR A 41 6.04 6.18 -6.81
C THR A 41 4.89 5.17 -6.92
N GLN A 42 4.31 4.96 -8.12
CA GLN A 42 3.24 3.98 -8.34
C GLN A 42 3.65 2.55 -8.00
N THR A 43 4.84 2.14 -8.44
CA THR A 43 5.36 0.78 -8.18
C THR A 43 5.60 0.57 -6.70
N GLU A 44 6.17 1.57 -6.01
CA GLU A 44 6.36 1.51 -4.56
C GLU A 44 5.02 1.36 -3.81
N TRP A 45 3.99 2.11 -4.20
CA TRP A 45 2.67 1.98 -3.60
C TRP A 45 2.01 0.63 -3.92
N ALA A 46 2.13 0.14 -5.16
CA ALA A 46 1.63 -1.18 -5.52
C ALA A 46 2.30 -2.30 -4.71
N ASP A 47 3.60 -2.18 -4.44
CA ASP A 47 4.34 -3.11 -3.58
C ASP A 47 3.87 -3.01 -2.12
N LYS A 48 3.62 -1.80 -1.58
CA LYS A 48 3.04 -1.62 -0.24
C LYS A 48 1.66 -2.26 -0.12
N LEU A 49 0.79 -2.03 -1.10
CA LEU A 49 -0.54 -2.65 -1.17
C LEU A 49 -0.45 -4.18 -1.26
N THR A 50 0.52 -4.70 -2.01
CA THR A 50 0.78 -6.14 -2.07
C THR A 50 1.21 -6.68 -0.71
N ASN A 51 2.16 -6.02 -0.05
CA ASN A 51 2.65 -6.44 1.26
C ASN A 51 1.56 -6.42 2.32
N VAL A 52 0.69 -5.40 2.33
CA VAL A 52 -0.43 -5.38 3.29
C VAL A 52 -1.42 -6.49 2.97
N VAL A 53 -1.78 -6.74 1.71
CA VAL A 53 -2.70 -7.85 1.35
C VAL A 53 -2.12 -9.20 1.76
N ASP A 54 -0.85 -9.46 1.44
CA ASP A 54 -0.13 -10.72 1.73
C ASP A 54 0.14 -10.91 3.23
N SER A 55 0.02 -9.84 4.04
CA SER A 55 0.17 -9.91 5.49
C SER A 55 -1.06 -10.47 6.21
N LEU A 56 -2.11 -10.88 5.48
CA LEU A 56 -3.33 -11.46 6.05
C LEU A 56 -2.95 -12.63 6.97
N PRO A 57 -3.21 -12.53 8.29
CA PRO A 57 -2.86 -13.59 9.21
C PRO A 57 -3.57 -14.88 8.81
N SER A 58 -2.85 -16.00 8.77
CA SER A 58 -3.47 -17.31 8.47
C SER A 58 -4.51 -17.73 9.51
N ALA A 59 -4.44 -17.17 10.72
CA ALA A 59 -5.43 -17.31 11.78
C ALA A 59 -6.66 -16.42 11.59
N CYS A 60 -6.61 -15.42 10.69
CA CYS A 60 -7.76 -14.59 10.36
C CYS A 60 -8.75 -15.36 9.48
N ALA A 61 -9.84 -15.81 10.10
CA ALA A 61 -10.97 -16.44 9.41
C ALA A 61 -12.07 -15.41 9.05
N GLY A 62 -11.68 -14.16 8.82
CA GLY A 62 -12.57 -13.02 8.54
C GLY A 62 -13.38 -12.47 9.71
N VAL A 63 -13.21 -12.99 10.92
CA VAL A 63 -13.69 -12.39 12.18
C VAL A 63 -12.67 -12.59 13.29
N GLY A 64 -12.84 -11.87 14.40
CA GLY A 64 -12.07 -12.05 15.61
C GLY A 64 -10.84 -11.15 15.71
N PRO A 65 -10.13 -11.19 16.85
CA PRO A 65 -9.02 -10.28 17.14
C PRO A 65 -7.83 -10.48 16.20
N GLU A 66 -7.65 -11.69 15.67
CA GLU A 66 -6.60 -12.03 14.71
C GLU A 66 -6.77 -11.27 13.37
N CYS A 67 -7.98 -10.87 13.02
CA CYS A 67 -8.27 -10.09 11.81
C CYS A 67 -8.22 -8.58 12.05
N SER A 68 -8.48 -8.12 13.28
CA SER A 68 -8.64 -6.69 13.59
C SER A 68 -7.39 -5.88 13.24
N GLY A 69 -6.21 -6.34 13.64
CA GLY A 69 -4.96 -5.65 13.32
C GLY A 69 -4.68 -5.56 11.82
N TYR A 70 -5.16 -6.53 11.04
CA TYR A 70 -5.05 -6.54 9.59
C TYR A 70 -6.01 -5.55 8.92
N VAL A 71 -7.28 -5.51 9.35
CA VAL A 71 -8.27 -4.54 8.84
C VAL A 71 -7.79 -3.11 9.08
N THR A 72 -7.30 -2.83 10.29
CA THR A 72 -6.71 -1.54 10.63
C THR A 72 -5.49 -1.20 9.75
N ALA A 73 -4.66 -2.19 9.42
CA ALA A 73 -3.51 -1.97 8.55
C ALA A 73 -3.93 -1.66 7.09
N LEU A 74 -4.95 -2.35 6.56
CA LEU A 74 -5.50 -2.04 5.24
C LEU A 74 -6.05 -0.61 5.18
N ASP A 75 -6.84 -0.23 6.18
CA ASP A 75 -7.44 1.10 6.30
C ASP A 75 -6.36 2.20 6.35
N MET A 76 -5.34 2.05 7.20
CA MET A 76 -4.23 3.00 7.30
C MET A 76 -3.46 3.14 5.98
N GLU A 77 -3.14 2.02 5.33
CA GLU A 77 -2.35 2.04 4.09
C GLU A 77 -3.13 2.71 2.94
N MET A 78 -4.44 2.47 2.85
CA MET A 78 -5.30 3.14 1.86
C MET A 78 -5.45 4.65 2.14
N ASN A 79 -5.56 5.05 3.40
CA ASN A 79 -5.56 6.48 3.77
C ASN A 79 -4.23 7.16 3.41
N ASP A 80 -3.10 6.48 3.64
CA ASP A 80 -1.78 7.01 3.27
C ASP A 80 -1.60 7.09 1.74
N LEU A 81 -2.15 6.12 1.00
CA LEU A 81 -2.21 6.16 -0.46
C LEU A 81 -3.04 7.34 -0.97
N ASP A 82 -4.21 7.61 -0.40
CA ASP A 82 -5.04 8.77 -0.79
C ASP A 82 -4.31 10.10 -0.57
N ALA A 83 -3.62 10.23 0.57
CA ALA A 83 -2.77 11.37 0.87
C ALA A 83 -1.62 11.51 -0.14
N ALA A 84 -1.01 10.39 -0.55
CA ALA A 84 0.03 10.39 -1.57
C ALA A 84 -0.51 10.81 -2.94
N ILE A 85 -1.62 10.23 -3.40
CA ILE A 85 -2.27 10.59 -4.67
C ILE A 85 -2.61 12.08 -4.70
N ALA A 86 -3.08 12.65 -3.58
CA ALA A 86 -3.38 14.08 -3.49
C ALA A 86 -2.17 15.01 -3.70
N SER A 87 -0.96 14.49 -3.55
CA SER A 87 0.28 15.23 -3.83
C SER A 87 0.81 15.07 -5.25
N TRP A 88 0.24 14.18 -6.07
CA TRP A 88 0.71 13.93 -7.44
C TRP A 88 0.18 14.97 -8.44
N ASP A 89 1.01 15.35 -9.41
CA ASP A 89 0.65 16.32 -10.46
C ASP A 89 -0.54 15.87 -11.33
N ASP A 90 -0.75 14.56 -11.47
CA ASP A 90 -1.81 13.95 -12.26
C ASP A 90 -2.84 13.18 -11.41
N ALA A 91 -3.10 13.65 -10.19
CA ALA A 91 -4.03 13.03 -9.23
C ALA A 91 -5.40 12.63 -9.82
N ASP A 92 -5.93 13.43 -10.75
CA ASP A 92 -7.23 13.18 -11.41
C ASP A 92 -7.25 11.85 -12.20
N ARG A 93 -6.09 11.34 -12.63
CA ARG A 93 -5.98 10.06 -13.35
C ARG A 93 -6.18 8.84 -12.44
N TYR A 94 -6.14 9.03 -11.12
CA TYR A 94 -6.25 7.95 -10.14
C TYR A 94 -7.60 7.96 -9.42
N GLN A 95 -8.64 8.53 -10.02
CA GLN A 95 -9.97 8.55 -9.41
C GLN A 95 -10.46 7.14 -9.06
N THR A 96 -10.24 6.15 -9.94
CA THR A 96 -10.61 4.75 -9.64
C THR A 96 -9.84 4.16 -8.46
N VAL A 97 -8.59 4.60 -8.23
CA VAL A 97 -7.81 4.18 -7.05
C VAL A 97 -8.41 4.78 -5.78
N ARG A 98 -8.81 6.06 -5.84
CA ARG A 98 -9.50 6.75 -4.73
C ARG A 98 -10.88 6.18 -4.44
N ASP A 99 -11.62 5.78 -5.47
CA ASP A 99 -12.92 5.12 -5.33
C ASP A 99 -12.76 3.76 -4.61
N ALA A 100 -11.75 2.98 -5.00
CA ALA A 100 -11.39 1.74 -4.33
C ALA A 100 -10.93 1.98 -2.88
N SER A 101 -10.14 3.03 -2.62
CA SER A 101 -9.78 3.47 -1.27
C SER A 101 -11.00 3.76 -0.40
N THR A 102 -11.93 4.56 -0.92
CA THR A 102 -13.18 4.88 -0.24
C THR A 102 -13.97 3.61 0.09
N ALA A 103 -14.07 2.67 -0.86
CA ALA A 103 -14.77 1.40 -0.63
C ALA A 103 -14.06 0.52 0.42
N THR A 104 -12.72 0.52 0.47
CA THR A 104 -11.96 -0.15 1.54
C THR A 104 -12.25 0.47 2.91
N HIS A 105 -12.28 1.80 3.01
CA HIS A 105 -12.63 2.51 4.25
C HIS A 105 -14.04 2.16 4.71
N GLU A 106 -15.02 2.16 3.80
CA GLU A 106 -16.41 1.78 4.13
C GLU A 106 -16.50 0.33 4.62
N ALA A 107 -15.76 -0.60 4.01
CA ALA A 107 -15.71 -1.98 4.43
C ALA A 107 -15.03 -2.16 5.81
N ALA A 108 -13.95 -1.42 6.08
CA ALA A 108 -13.29 -1.41 7.39
C ALA A 108 -14.20 -0.82 8.49
N ASP A 109 -14.88 0.29 8.21
CA ASP A 109 -15.87 0.89 9.11
C ASP A 109 -17.02 -0.09 9.40
N ASN A 110 -17.52 -0.80 8.37
CA ASN A 110 -18.55 -1.82 8.56
C ASN A 110 -18.07 -2.97 9.43
N TYR A 111 -16.84 -3.43 9.23
CA TYR A 111 -16.21 -4.45 10.06
C TYR A 111 -16.19 -4.07 11.55
N ASP A 112 -15.85 -2.81 11.85
CA ASP A 112 -15.83 -2.28 13.21
C ASP A 112 -17.24 -2.05 13.77
N ASN A 113 -18.16 -1.50 12.97
CA ASN A 113 -19.55 -1.24 13.36
C ASN A 113 -20.30 -2.53 13.69
N LEU A 114 -20.06 -3.60 12.93
CA LEU A 114 -20.59 -4.93 13.21
C LEU A 114 -19.86 -5.63 14.37
N ARG A 115 -18.78 -5.04 14.87
CA ARG A 115 -17.94 -5.58 15.96
C ARG A 115 -17.37 -6.95 15.60
N CYS A 116 -17.02 -7.14 14.33
CA CYS A 116 -16.49 -8.37 13.77
C CYS A 116 -15.25 -8.87 14.51
N MET A 117 -14.43 -7.96 15.05
CA MET A 117 -13.27 -8.30 15.88
C MET A 117 -13.61 -9.07 17.18
N THR A 118 -14.86 -8.99 17.64
CA THR A 118 -15.33 -9.68 18.86
C THR A 118 -16.19 -10.90 18.57
N MET A 119 -16.51 -11.16 17.29
CA MET A 119 -17.33 -12.29 16.89
C MET A 119 -16.51 -13.58 16.82
N SER A 120 -17.19 -14.69 17.12
CA SER A 120 -16.69 -16.03 16.85
C SER A 120 -16.98 -16.39 15.39
N PRO A 121 -16.10 -17.14 14.70
CA PRO A 121 -16.39 -17.67 13.36
C PRO A 121 -17.64 -18.55 13.27
N SER A 122 -18.13 -19.06 14.41
CA SER A 122 -19.36 -19.83 14.52
C SER A 122 -20.65 -18.98 14.57
N ASP A 123 -20.52 -17.66 14.71
CA ASP A 123 -21.67 -16.76 14.82
C ASP A 123 -22.35 -16.62 13.45
N LEU A 124 -23.67 -16.52 13.44
CA LEU A 124 -24.47 -16.43 12.20
C LEU A 124 -24.11 -15.18 11.37
N ASP A 125 -23.72 -14.11 12.05
CA ASP A 125 -23.36 -12.82 11.43
C ASP A 125 -21.89 -12.76 10.98
N ALA A 126 -21.07 -13.77 11.34
CA ALA A 126 -19.66 -13.83 10.95
C ALA A 126 -19.47 -13.90 9.42
N MET A 127 -20.47 -14.41 8.69
CA MET A 127 -20.44 -14.44 7.22
C MET A 127 -20.47 -13.05 6.60
N THR A 128 -21.18 -12.09 7.20
CA THR A 128 -21.20 -10.69 6.72
C THR A 128 -19.83 -10.05 6.92
N CYS A 129 -19.26 -10.19 8.12
CA CYS A 129 -17.91 -9.71 8.41
C CYS A 129 -16.83 -10.31 7.50
N GLN A 130 -16.94 -11.60 7.18
CA GLN A 130 -16.06 -12.28 6.24
C GLN A 130 -16.20 -11.71 4.83
N ALA A 131 -17.43 -11.44 4.39
CA ALA A 131 -17.69 -10.85 3.09
C ALA A 131 -17.11 -9.43 3.01
N ASP A 132 -17.34 -8.59 4.03
CA ASP A 132 -16.83 -7.21 4.08
C ASP A 132 -15.30 -7.19 4.07
N LEU A 133 -14.64 -8.11 4.80
CA LEU A 133 -13.18 -8.22 4.75
C LEU A 133 -12.68 -8.65 3.36
N GLN A 134 -13.34 -9.61 2.72
CA GLN A 134 -12.95 -10.05 1.37
C GLN A 134 -13.17 -8.94 0.35
N GLU A 135 -14.24 -8.16 0.50
CA GLU A 135 -14.52 -6.99 -0.33
C GLU A 135 -13.46 -5.90 -0.15
N ALA A 136 -13.07 -5.60 1.09
CA ALA A 136 -11.96 -4.67 1.38
C ALA A 136 -10.66 -5.11 0.69
N ILE A 137 -10.31 -6.40 0.79
CA ILE A 137 -9.12 -6.98 0.13
C ILE A 137 -9.24 -6.88 -1.39
N GLN A 138 -10.42 -7.12 -1.96
CA GLN A 138 -10.65 -6.99 -3.39
C GLN A 138 -10.41 -5.55 -3.85
N HIS A 139 -10.98 -4.56 -3.16
CA HIS A 139 -10.78 -3.14 -3.49
C HIS A 139 -9.31 -2.73 -3.43
N VAL A 140 -8.54 -3.23 -2.45
CA VAL A 140 -7.09 -2.99 -2.37
C VAL A 140 -6.33 -3.61 -3.53
N ASN A 141 -6.70 -4.83 -3.97
CA ASN A 141 -6.13 -5.44 -5.16
C ASN A 141 -6.47 -4.66 -6.43
N GLU A 142 -7.70 -4.16 -6.55
CA GLU A 142 -8.12 -3.31 -7.67
C GLU A 142 -7.32 -1.99 -7.68
N ALA A 143 -7.17 -1.33 -6.52
CA ALA A 143 -6.34 -0.15 -6.36
C ALA A 143 -4.89 -0.41 -6.81
N ARG A 144 -4.28 -1.52 -6.37
CA ARG A 144 -2.94 -1.94 -6.80
C ARG A 144 -2.86 -2.10 -8.32
N ASP A 145 -3.77 -2.84 -8.91
CA ASP A 145 -3.73 -3.13 -10.35
C ASP A 145 -3.91 -1.85 -11.19
N ARG A 146 -4.70 -0.90 -10.68
CA ARG A 146 -4.93 0.43 -11.25
C ARG A 146 -3.74 1.36 -11.09
N LEU A 147 -3.00 1.28 -9.99
CA LEU A 147 -1.73 2.01 -9.84
C LEU A 147 -0.72 1.59 -10.91
N LEU A 148 -0.64 0.29 -11.20
CA LEU A 148 0.26 -0.24 -12.22
C LEU A 148 -0.24 -0.02 -13.66
N ASN A 149 -1.56 0.12 -13.85
CA ASN A 149 -2.17 0.25 -15.17
C ASN A 149 -3.35 1.26 -15.18
N PRO A 150 -3.10 2.57 -14.97
CA PRO A 150 -4.16 3.57 -14.76
C PRO A 150 -5.10 3.73 -15.96
N ASP A 151 -4.64 3.45 -17.18
CA ASP A 151 -5.42 3.62 -18.41
C ASP A 151 -6.30 2.39 -18.77
N SER A 152 -6.32 1.33 -17.95
CA SER A 152 -7.04 0.08 -18.25
C SER A 152 -8.55 0.14 -17.99
N GLY A 153 -9.07 1.32 -17.63
CA GLY A 153 -10.48 1.55 -17.29
C GLY A 153 -11.20 2.27 -18.40
N SER A 154 -11.94 1.51 -19.20
CA SER A 154 -12.86 2.02 -20.21
C SER A 154 -14.28 1.66 -19.83
#